data_AF-A0A9E5U306-F1
#
_entry.id   AF-A0A9E5U306-F1
#
_cell.length_a   1.000
_cell.length_b   1.000
_cell.length_c   1.000
_cell.angle_alpha   90.00
_cell.angle_beta   90.00
_cell.angle_gamma   90.00
#
_symmetry.space_group_name_H-M   'P 1'
#
loop_
_entity.id
_entity.type
_entity.pdbx_description
1 polymer ?
#
loop_
_entity_poly.entity_id
_entity_poly.type
_entity_poly.pdbx_seq_one_letter_code
_entity_poly.pdbx_strand_id
1 'polypeptide(L)'
;AHTTAITEPEFEDALRRLAAWRQDLFVSGPEEGVLRAALEGGGFFHIERFVALPGKHEALLEQRRMENAYLAALGRPQNLIFTREVGAEWDLFTLGVYRSLTHYAESDAIPVDRADAAARAAGFDGGDRIGAYMRSLIAYHHDTLLSRVR
;
A
#
# COMPACT_ATOMS: atom_id res chain seq x y z
N ALA A 1 -10.14 -5.94 -31.71
CA ALA A 1 -11.54 -5.74 -31.31
C ALA A 1 -11.70 -4.28 -30.93
N HIS A 2 -12.63 -3.55 -31.55
CA HIS A 2 -12.89 -2.16 -31.22
C HIS A 2 -13.61 -2.13 -29.87
N THR A 3 -12.91 -1.74 -28.81
CA THR A 3 -13.56 -1.41 -27.54
C THR A 3 -14.28 -0.09 -27.75
N THR A 4 -15.59 -0.15 -27.99
CA THR A 4 -16.43 1.05 -28.00
C THR A 4 -16.38 1.64 -26.60
N ALA A 5 -15.87 2.86 -26.45
CA ALA A 5 -15.87 3.53 -25.16
C ALA A 5 -17.32 3.72 -24.70
N ILE A 6 -17.66 3.14 -23.55
CA ILE A 6 -18.94 3.38 -22.88
C ILE A 6 -18.98 4.84 -22.42
N THR A 7 -20.15 5.45 -22.50
CA THR A 7 -20.35 6.80 -21.94
C THR A 7 -20.39 6.73 -20.41
N GLU A 8 -20.11 7.85 -19.74
CA GLU A 8 -20.17 7.93 -18.27
C GLU A 8 -21.53 7.51 -17.69
N PRO A 9 -22.68 7.92 -18.26
CA PRO A 9 -23.98 7.43 -17.80
C PRO A 9 -24.13 5.91 -17.97
N GLU A 10 -23.69 5.33 -19.09
CA GLU A 10 -23.77 3.88 -19.33
C GLU A 10 -22.88 3.09 -18.34
N PHE A 11 -21.70 3.62 -18.02
CA PHE A 11 -20.81 3.06 -17.02
C PHE A 11 -21.44 3.10 -15.63
N GLU A 12 -21.97 4.25 -15.21
CA GLU A 12 -22.64 4.40 -13.90
C GLU A 12 -23.84 3.47 -13.76
N ASP A 13 -24.63 3.31 -14.82
CA ASP A 13 -25.80 2.44 -14.81
C ASP A 13 -25.40 0.96 -14.74
N ALA A 14 -24.33 0.57 -15.44
CA ALA A 14 -23.76 -0.78 -15.32
C ALA A 14 -23.16 -1.03 -13.93
N LEU A 15 -22.42 -0.05 -13.38
CA LEU A 15 -21.81 -0.13 -12.06
C LEU A 15 -22.88 -0.33 -10.99
N ARG A 16 -23.98 0.43 -11.01
CA ARG A 16 -25.10 0.28 -10.06
C ARG A 16 -25.77 -1.09 -10.08
N ARG A 17 -25.75 -1.80 -11.23
CA ARG A 17 -26.28 -3.17 -11.33
C ARG A 17 -25.33 -4.23 -10.77
N LEU A 18 -24.03 -3.94 -10.70
CA LEU A 18 -22.98 -4.89 -10.34
C LEU A 18 -22.38 -4.66 -8.96
N ALA A 19 -22.46 -3.43 -8.45
CA ALA A 19 -21.90 -3.03 -7.17
C ALA A 19 -23.00 -2.99 -6.10
N ALA A 20 -22.83 -3.79 -5.04
CA ALA A 20 -23.68 -3.74 -3.86
C ALA A 20 -23.34 -2.55 -2.94
N TRP A 21 -22.15 -1.97 -3.10
CA TRP A 21 -21.64 -0.90 -2.25
C TRP A 21 -20.65 0.00 -3.00
N ARG A 22 -20.68 1.30 -2.68
CA ARG A 22 -19.79 2.33 -3.22
C ARG A 22 -19.36 3.25 -2.08
N GLN A 23 -18.11 3.65 -2.11
CA GLN A 23 -17.52 4.62 -1.18
C GLN A 23 -16.55 5.51 -1.95
N ASP A 24 -16.65 6.82 -1.69
CA ASP A 24 -15.69 7.79 -2.21
C ASP A 24 -14.56 7.98 -1.19
N LEU A 25 -13.36 8.27 -1.71
CA LEU A 25 -12.15 8.46 -0.92
C LEU A 25 -11.34 9.62 -1.51
N PHE A 26 -10.95 10.54 -0.63
CA PHE A 26 -9.99 11.61 -0.92
C PHE A 26 -8.79 11.44 -0.02
N VAL A 27 -7.59 11.48 -0.60
CA VAL A 27 -6.33 11.19 0.10
C VAL A 27 -5.26 12.19 -0.27
N SER A 28 -4.41 12.49 0.71
CA SER A 28 -3.09 13.05 0.47
C SER A 28 -2.12 11.90 0.19
N GLY A 29 -1.24 12.05 -0.80
CA GLY A 29 -0.31 11.01 -1.20
C GLY A 29 0.89 11.55 -1.96
N PRO A 30 1.68 10.68 -2.61
CA PRO A 30 2.79 11.11 -3.45
C PRO A 30 2.31 11.98 -4.60
N GLU A 31 3.21 12.80 -5.15
CA GLU A 31 2.92 13.57 -6.36
C GLU A 31 2.49 12.66 -7.50
N GLU A 32 1.60 13.17 -8.36
CA GLU A 32 1.01 12.40 -9.46
C GLU A 32 2.08 11.79 -10.38
N GLY A 33 3.17 12.51 -10.65
CA GLY A 33 4.29 12.01 -11.46
C GLY A 33 4.97 10.78 -10.84
N VAL A 34 5.13 10.76 -9.52
CA VAL A 34 5.70 9.62 -8.78
C VAL A 34 4.76 8.42 -8.85
N LEU A 35 3.47 8.64 -8.63
CA LEU A 35 2.46 7.59 -8.76
C LEU A 35 2.44 6.99 -10.17
N ARG A 36 2.37 7.83 -11.21
CA ARG A 36 2.36 7.37 -12.60
C ARG A 36 3.60 6.55 -12.94
N ALA A 37 4.78 7.06 -12.60
CA ALA A 37 6.04 6.37 -12.86
C ALA A 37 6.11 4.99 -12.15
N ALA A 38 5.62 4.89 -10.91
CA ALA A 38 5.55 3.63 -10.20
C ALA A 38 4.63 2.63 -10.90
N LEU A 39 3.45 3.07 -11.35
CA LEU A 39 2.44 2.21 -11.97
C LEU A 39 2.82 1.73 -13.38
N GLU A 40 3.58 2.50 -14.16
CA GLU A 40 3.98 2.15 -15.53
C GLU A 40 4.73 0.81 -15.58
N GLY A 41 5.66 0.59 -14.65
CA GLY A 41 6.42 -0.66 -14.51
C GLY A 41 5.74 -1.76 -13.70
N GLY A 42 4.53 -1.51 -13.19
CA GLY A 42 3.80 -2.41 -12.31
C GLY A 42 3.02 -3.50 -13.05
N GLY A 43 3.24 -4.76 -12.66
CA GLY A 43 2.45 -5.92 -13.07
C GLY A 43 1.64 -6.55 -11.94
N PHE A 44 2.03 -6.28 -10.69
CA PHE A 44 1.45 -6.83 -9.48
C PHE A 44 1.49 -5.78 -8.37
N PHE A 45 0.43 -5.70 -7.56
CA PHE A 45 0.26 -4.65 -6.57
C PHE A 45 -0.16 -5.26 -5.24
N HIS A 46 0.38 -4.72 -4.15
CA HIS A 46 -0.05 -5.03 -2.80
C HIS A 46 -0.64 -3.77 -2.20
N ILE A 47 -1.92 -3.83 -1.83
CA ILE A 47 -2.60 -2.73 -1.15
C ILE A 47 -2.87 -3.15 0.29
N GLU A 48 -2.50 -2.30 1.24
CA GLU A 48 -2.79 -2.50 2.65
C GLU A 48 -3.50 -1.26 3.17
N ARG A 49 -4.66 -1.44 3.81
CA ARG A 49 -5.47 -0.37 4.40
C ARG A 49 -5.45 -0.51 5.92
N PHE A 50 -5.31 0.59 6.63
CA PHE A 50 -5.11 0.58 8.08
C PHE A 50 -6.14 1.45 8.80
N VAL A 51 -6.57 1.00 9.96
CA VAL A 51 -7.30 1.82 10.94
C VAL A 51 -6.45 1.92 12.19
N ALA A 52 -6.05 3.14 12.55
CA ALA A 52 -5.21 3.41 13.70
C ALA A 52 -6.00 3.27 15.00
N LEU A 53 -5.32 2.90 16.10
CA LEU A 53 -5.85 3.07 17.44
C LEU A 53 -6.05 4.57 17.76
N PRO A 54 -6.90 4.91 18.74
CA PRO A 54 -7.06 6.29 19.19
C PRO A 54 -5.72 6.96 19.52
N GLY A 55 -5.46 8.13 18.91
CA GLY A 55 -4.22 8.89 19.11
C GLY A 55 -2.98 8.28 18.45
N LYS A 56 -3.10 7.26 17.59
CA LYS A 56 -1.96 6.58 16.94
C LYS A 56 -1.79 6.88 15.45
N HIS A 57 -2.58 7.79 14.88
CA HIS A 57 -2.50 8.16 13.47
C HIS A 57 -1.09 8.57 13.02
N GLU A 58 -0.52 9.61 13.65
CA GLU A 58 0.82 10.10 13.30
C GLU A 58 1.90 9.04 13.55
N ALA A 59 1.77 8.28 14.64
CA ALA A 59 2.70 7.19 14.94
C ALA A 59 2.65 6.09 13.88
N LEU A 60 1.45 5.75 13.38
CA LEU A 60 1.29 4.79 12.30
C LEU A 60 1.90 5.33 11.00
N LEU A 61 1.61 6.58 10.63
CA LEU A 61 2.18 7.21 9.44
C LEU A 61 3.71 7.21 9.48
N GLU A 62 4.29 7.59 10.62
CA GLU A 62 5.73 7.55 10.81
C GLU A 62 6.28 6.12 10.70
N GLN A 63 5.59 5.15 11.29
CA GLN A 63 5.98 3.75 11.19
C GLN A 63 5.88 3.20 9.75
N ARG A 64 4.98 3.71 8.89
CA ARG A 64 4.99 3.42 7.45
C ARG A 64 6.22 4.01 6.74
N ARG A 65 6.66 5.21 7.12
CA ARG A 65 7.89 5.84 6.60
C ARG A 65 9.15 5.08 7.03
N MET A 66 9.19 4.62 8.28
CA MET A 66 10.23 3.73 8.79
C MET A 66 10.31 2.45 7.95
N GLU A 67 9.17 1.82 7.62
CA GLU A 67 9.17 0.64 6.75
C GLU A 67 9.71 0.95 5.34
N ASN A 68 9.41 2.13 4.78
CA ASN A 68 10.02 2.56 3.52
C ASN A 68 11.54 2.73 3.60
N ALA A 69 12.08 3.19 4.73
CA ALA A 69 13.52 3.26 4.94
C ALA A 69 14.15 1.86 5.02
N TYR A 70 13.49 0.93 5.71
CA TYR A 70 13.86 -0.48 5.75
C TYR A 70 13.87 -1.12 4.36
N LEU A 71 12.81 -0.94 3.58
CA LEU A 71 12.70 -1.47 2.21
C LEU A 71 13.79 -0.89 1.30
N ALA A 72 14.06 0.41 1.38
CA ALA A 72 15.13 1.05 0.61
C ALA A 72 16.51 0.46 0.92
N ALA A 73 16.84 0.27 2.20
CA ALA A 73 18.11 -0.33 2.62
C ALA A 73 18.31 -1.77 2.10
N LEU A 74 17.20 -2.48 1.86
CA LEU A 74 17.20 -3.81 1.29
C LEU A 74 17.18 -3.85 -0.24
N GLY A 75 17.06 -2.69 -0.90
CA GLY A 75 16.89 -2.61 -2.35
C GLY A 75 15.52 -3.12 -2.80
N ARG A 76 14.51 -3.02 -1.93
CA ARG A 76 13.13 -3.43 -2.19
C ARG A 76 12.30 -2.23 -2.66
N PRO A 77 11.22 -2.48 -3.45
CA PRO A 77 10.26 -1.43 -3.75
C PRO A 77 9.72 -0.79 -2.48
N GLN A 78 9.70 0.53 -2.44
CA GLN A 78 9.06 1.28 -1.37
C GLN A 78 7.56 1.36 -1.62
N ASN A 79 6.80 1.43 -0.54
CA ASN A 79 5.36 1.63 -0.58
C ASN A 79 5.04 3.10 -0.87
N LEU A 80 4.10 3.35 -1.77
CA LEU A 80 3.44 4.64 -1.87
C LEU A 80 2.49 4.77 -0.67
N ILE A 81 2.61 5.84 0.11
CA ILE A 81 1.82 6.04 1.33
C ILE A 81 0.78 7.12 1.07
N PHE A 82 -0.48 6.82 1.39
CA PHE A 82 -1.60 7.73 1.24
C PHE A 82 -2.36 7.86 2.56
N THR A 83 -2.69 9.08 2.96
CA THR A 83 -3.45 9.39 4.17
C THR A 83 -4.82 9.90 3.80
N ARG A 84 -5.88 9.39 4.45
CA ARG A 84 -7.25 9.82 4.20
C ARG A 84 -7.44 11.28 4.62
N GLU A 85 -8.08 12.04 3.75
CA GLU A 85 -8.61 13.37 4.07
C GLU A 85 -10.12 13.30 4.31
N VAL A 86 -10.86 12.63 3.42
CA VAL A 86 -12.33 12.51 3.47
C VAL A 86 -12.79 11.17 2.93
N GLY A 87 -13.92 10.67 3.42
CA GLY A 87 -14.64 9.55 2.82
C GLY A 87 -14.51 8.25 3.61
N ALA A 88 -13.57 7.40 3.22
CA ALA A 88 -13.51 6.03 3.71
C ALA A 88 -13.36 5.87 5.24
N GLU A 89 -13.64 4.67 5.75
CA GLU A 89 -13.51 4.36 7.17
C GLU A 89 -12.07 4.17 7.63
N TRP A 90 -11.13 4.02 6.70
CA TRP A 90 -9.73 3.72 6.98
C TRP A 90 -8.84 4.95 6.87
N ASP A 91 -7.78 4.97 7.66
CA ASP A 91 -7.03 6.17 8.01
C ASP A 91 -5.89 6.44 7.04
N LEU A 92 -5.22 5.37 6.61
CA LEU A 92 -4.18 5.42 5.59
C LEU A 92 -4.11 4.10 4.85
N PHE A 93 -3.48 4.11 3.68
CA PHE A 93 -3.14 2.91 2.94
C PHE A 93 -1.77 3.00 2.29
N THR A 94 -1.19 1.84 2.03
CA THR A 94 0.02 1.68 1.25
C THR A 94 -0.29 0.99 -0.07
N LEU A 95 0.48 1.36 -1.10
CA LEU A 95 0.51 0.66 -2.38
C LEU A 95 1.95 0.27 -2.72
N GLY A 96 2.25 -1.02 -2.58
CA GLY A 96 3.48 -1.63 -3.07
C GLY A 96 3.33 -2.01 -4.53
N VAL A 97 4.31 -1.65 -5.37
CA VAL A 97 4.28 -1.93 -6.82
C VAL A 97 5.40 -2.87 -7.21
N TYR A 98 5.04 -3.98 -7.84
CA TYR A 98 5.95 -5.07 -8.18
C TYR A 98 5.79 -5.48 -9.65
N ARG A 99 6.89 -5.97 -10.25
CA ARG A 99 6.87 -6.50 -11.63
C ARG A 99 6.07 -7.80 -11.75
N SER A 100 6.06 -8.62 -10.70
CA SER A 100 5.43 -9.94 -10.64
C SER A 100 5.23 -10.40 -9.20
N LEU A 101 4.47 -11.49 -9.01
CA LEU A 101 4.35 -12.16 -7.71
C LEU A 101 5.71 -12.67 -7.19
N THR A 102 6.61 -13.12 -8.07
CA THR A 102 7.98 -13.51 -7.69
C THR A 102 8.75 -12.31 -7.15
N HIS A 103 8.66 -11.15 -7.80
CA HIS A 103 9.31 -9.93 -7.32
C HIS A 103 8.79 -9.53 -5.92
N TYR A 104 7.49 -9.70 -5.68
CA TYR A 104 6.89 -9.51 -4.35
C TYR A 104 7.48 -10.47 -3.31
N ALA A 105 7.62 -11.76 -3.63
CA ALA A 105 8.12 -12.79 -2.72
C ALA A 105 9.65 -12.81 -2.48
N GLU A 106 10.43 -12.11 -3.30
CA GLU A 106 11.91 -12.06 -3.23
C GLU A 106 12.47 -11.62 -1.85
N SER A 107 11.66 -11.05 -0.95
CA SER A 107 12.11 -10.75 0.43
C SER A 107 12.51 -11.99 1.22
N ASP A 108 11.99 -13.18 0.87
CA ASP A 108 12.34 -14.46 1.50
C ASP A 108 13.82 -14.84 1.29
N ALA A 109 14.45 -14.33 0.23
CA ALA A 109 15.86 -14.56 -0.06
C ALA A 109 16.82 -13.63 0.70
N ILE A 110 16.32 -12.69 1.50
CA ILE A 110 17.14 -11.72 2.22
C ILE A 110 17.69 -12.36 3.50
N PRO A 111 19.02 -12.35 3.72
CA PRO A 111 19.62 -12.83 4.97
C PRO A 111 19.08 -12.10 6.21
N VAL A 112 18.82 -12.86 7.27
CA VAL A 112 18.21 -12.35 8.52
C VAL A 112 19.05 -11.25 9.17
N ASP A 113 20.38 -11.40 9.18
CA ASP A 113 21.32 -10.41 9.71
C ASP A 113 21.25 -9.08 8.95
N ARG A 114 21.14 -9.15 7.62
CA ARG A 114 20.95 -7.98 6.76
C ARG A 114 19.60 -7.31 7.02
N ALA A 115 18.53 -8.10 7.15
CA ALA A 115 17.20 -7.60 7.47
C ALA A 115 17.18 -6.90 8.84
N ASP A 116 17.75 -7.51 9.87
CA ASP A 116 17.83 -6.93 11.21
C ASP A 116 18.64 -5.63 11.26
N ALA A 117 19.78 -5.60 10.56
CA ALA A 117 20.58 -4.38 10.47
C ALA A 117 19.81 -3.24 9.80
N ALA A 118 19.11 -3.51 8.70
CA ALA A 118 18.26 -2.54 8.02
C ALA A 118 17.09 -2.08 8.90
N ALA A 119 16.45 -3.00 9.63
CA ALA A 119 15.33 -2.68 10.51
C ALA A 119 15.77 -1.76 11.66
N ARG A 120 16.91 -2.06 12.29
CA ARG A 120 17.50 -1.20 13.33
C ARG A 120 17.86 0.18 12.81
N ALA A 121 18.46 0.25 11.61
CA ALA A 121 18.77 1.53 10.98
C ALA A 121 17.50 2.37 10.68
N ALA A 122 16.38 1.71 10.39
CA ALA A 122 15.08 2.34 10.18
C ALA A 122 14.31 2.67 11.49
N GLY A 123 14.88 2.34 12.66
CA GLY A 123 14.30 2.64 13.98
C GLY A 123 13.43 1.53 14.59
N PHE A 124 13.48 0.31 14.07
CA PHE A 124 12.83 -0.86 14.68
C PHE A 124 13.79 -1.63 15.59
N ASP A 125 13.24 -2.47 16.48
CA ASP A 125 14.04 -3.35 17.34
C ASP A 125 14.67 -4.54 16.60
N GLY A 126 14.16 -4.89 15.40
CA GLY A 126 14.57 -6.02 14.57
C GLY A 126 13.59 -6.24 13.41
N GLY A 127 13.97 -7.03 12.41
CA GLY A 127 13.14 -7.30 11.23
C GLY A 127 11.86 -8.07 11.58
N ASP A 128 11.95 -8.99 12.55
CA ASP A 128 10.82 -9.74 13.11
C ASP A 128 9.85 -8.87 13.94
N ARG A 129 10.24 -7.64 14.31
CA ARG A 129 9.45 -6.72 15.13
C ARG A 129 8.63 -5.71 14.35
N ILE A 130 8.89 -5.53 13.06
CA ILE A 130 8.20 -4.52 12.22
C ILE A 130 6.68 -4.73 12.28
N GLY A 131 6.21 -5.95 12.01
CA GLY A 131 4.78 -6.27 12.01
C GLY A 131 4.14 -6.19 13.39
N ALA A 132 4.85 -6.57 14.46
CA ALA A 132 4.35 -6.46 15.83
C ALA A 132 4.22 -5.00 16.26
N TYR A 133 5.20 -4.15 15.91
CA TYR A 133 5.15 -2.73 16.19
C TYR A 133 3.98 -2.05 15.46
N MET A 134 3.78 -2.34 14.17
CA MET A 134 2.60 -1.89 13.43
C MET A 134 1.30 -2.30 14.12
N ARG A 135 1.17 -3.57 14.53
CA ARG A 135 -0.02 -4.09 15.24
C ARG A 135 -0.30 -3.39 16.57
N SER A 136 0.72 -2.82 17.22
CA SER A 136 0.54 -2.00 18.42
C SER A 136 -0.07 -0.62 18.17
N LEU A 137 -0.16 -0.20 16.90
CA LEU A 137 -0.63 1.13 16.47
C LEU A 137 -2.01 1.08 15.80
N ILE A 138 -2.50 -0.10 15.41
CA ILE A 138 -3.73 -0.27 14.62
C ILE A 138 -4.81 -1.01 15.40
N ALA A 139 -6.06 -0.65 15.13
CA ALA A 139 -7.20 -1.48 15.50
C ALA A 139 -7.28 -2.71 14.59
N TYR A 140 -7.11 -2.50 13.28
CA TYR A 140 -6.99 -3.55 12.27
C TYR A 140 -6.34 -3.03 10.99
N HIS A 141 -5.95 -3.96 10.13
CA HIS A 141 -5.63 -3.69 8.73
C HIS A 141 -6.24 -4.77 7.85
N HIS A 142 -6.49 -4.44 6.59
CA HIS A 142 -6.84 -5.39 5.56
C HIS A 142 -5.91 -5.18 4.38
N ASP A 143 -5.37 -6.27 3.86
CA ASP A 143 -4.54 -6.24 2.69
C ASP A 143 -5.06 -7.17 1.59
N THR A 144 -4.66 -6.88 0.36
CA THR A 144 -4.89 -7.77 -0.77
C THR A 144 -3.82 -7.58 -1.82
N LEU A 145 -3.65 -8.63 -2.62
CA LEU A 145 -2.85 -8.59 -3.82
C LEU A 145 -3.75 -8.36 -5.03
N LEU A 146 -3.27 -7.57 -5.99
CA LEU A 146 -3.96 -7.20 -7.21
C LEU A 146 -3.05 -7.43 -8.40
N SER A 147 -3.63 -7.81 -9.53
CA SER A 147 -2.94 -7.84 -10.82
C SER A 147 -3.41 -6.71 -11.70
N ARG A 148 -2.57 -6.29 -12.65
CA ARG A 148 -2.98 -5.33 -13.69
C ARG A 148 -4.18 -5.86 -14.47
N VAL A 149 -5.24 -5.06 -14.56
CA VAL A 149 -6.38 -5.33 -15.45
C VAL A 149 -5.93 -5.11 -16.89
N ARG A 150 -6.25 -6.06 -17.76
CA ARG A 150 -5.92 -6.03 -19.19
C ARG A 150 -7.07 -5.47 -20.01
#